data_AF-A0AAD4BCP3-F1
#
_entry.id   AF-A0AAD4BCP3-F1
#
_cell.length_a   1.000
_cell.length_b   1.000
_cell.length_c   1.000
_cell.angle_alpha   90.00
_cell.angle_beta   90.00
_cell.angle_gamma   90.00
#
_symmetry.space_group_name_H-M   'P 1'
#
loop_
_entity.id
_entity.type
_entity.pdbx_description
1 polymer ?
#
loop_
_entity_poly.entity_id
_entity_poly.type
_entity_poly.pdbx_seq_one_letter_code
_entity_poly.pdbx_strand_id
1 'polypeptide(L)'
;MTALDGVLKHSHPSNPPLDPFQKLGRGFHSDATGRLLCPAEYDWGSAEHRAKIRDMHPDFIVTANSWPKFLYEDYTYDPTNPSKGLFKGSMVLKSFKVIFTSPSSIDEDHDTPEKRRRAERSTRRNVAQLLKMNKVQPRAIAYVAVQLRFALSSCGAWKPRDDLFDYPTFYNNILKWFQITDDADEQVFVNDLLLWWNRQIFGRQAVLNYSPQNAEQGSVAASFKRRRIGNAAA
;
A
#
# COMPACT_ATOMS: atom_id res chain seq x y z
N MET A 1 -0.91 -4.25 16.85
CA MET A 1 -2.30 -4.13 16.37
C MET A 1 -2.85 -2.72 16.58
N THR A 2 -2.64 -2.13 17.77
CA THR A 2 -3.14 -0.80 18.20
C THR A 2 -2.92 0.35 17.20
N ALA A 3 -1.81 0.36 16.47
CA ALA A 3 -1.50 1.44 15.53
C ALA A 3 -2.37 1.40 14.26
N LEU A 4 -2.69 0.20 13.75
CA LEU A 4 -3.57 0.05 12.59
C LEU A 4 -5.04 0.32 12.95
N ASP A 5 -5.44 0.09 14.19
CA ASP A 5 -6.78 0.42 14.67
C ASP A 5 -7.04 1.94 14.61
N GLY A 6 -6.01 2.77 14.81
CA GLY A 6 -6.08 4.21 14.58
C GLY A 6 -6.37 4.55 13.11
N VAL A 7 -5.71 3.87 12.16
CA VAL A 7 -5.97 4.05 10.72
C VAL A 7 -7.42 3.73 10.37
N LEU A 8 -7.96 2.65 10.94
CA LEU A 8 -9.35 2.24 10.71
C LEU A 8 -10.33 3.33 11.17
N LYS A 9 -10.14 3.89 12.36
CA LYS A 9 -11.01 4.96 12.90
C LYS A 9 -11.00 6.24 12.06
N HIS A 10 -9.83 6.64 11.54
CA HIS A 10 -9.70 7.88 10.74
C HIS A 10 -10.09 7.73 9.27
N SER A 11 -9.98 6.52 8.70
CA SER A 11 -10.18 6.31 7.26
C SER A 11 -11.61 5.88 6.93
N HIS A 12 -12.26 5.14 7.84
CA HIS A 12 -13.64 4.66 7.71
C HIS A 12 -14.31 4.70 9.08
N PRO A 13 -14.96 5.81 9.46
CA PRO A 13 -15.67 5.88 10.73
C PRO A 13 -16.81 4.85 10.73
N SER A 14 -16.61 3.75 11.47
CA SER A 14 -17.64 2.73 11.68
C SER A 14 -18.59 3.18 12.79
N ASN A 15 -19.86 2.81 12.68
CA ASN A 15 -20.84 2.95 13.76
C ASN A 15 -21.40 1.57 14.14
N PRO A 16 -21.13 1.04 15.35
CA PRO A 16 -20.28 1.62 16.41
C PRO A 16 -18.78 1.67 16.03
N PRO A 17 -17.98 2.52 16.70
CA PRO A 17 -16.53 2.58 16.48
C PRO A 17 -15.86 1.22 16.74
N LEU A 18 -14.87 0.84 15.92
CA LEU A 18 -14.12 -0.39 16.15
C LEU A 18 -13.38 -0.35 17.49
N ASP A 19 -13.59 -1.39 18.31
CA ASP A 19 -12.84 -1.61 19.53
C ASP A 19 -11.37 -1.97 19.18
N PRO A 20 -10.36 -1.24 19.68
CA PRO A 20 -8.95 -1.53 19.41
C PRO A 20 -8.41 -2.78 20.12
N PHE A 21 -9.08 -3.25 21.16
CA PHE A 21 -8.69 -4.42 21.96
C PHE A 21 -9.54 -5.66 21.62
N GLN A 22 -10.72 -5.46 21.03
CA GLN A 22 -11.61 -6.55 20.60
C GLN A 22 -11.89 -6.52 19.10
N LYS A 23 -11.74 -7.67 18.45
CA LYS A 23 -12.00 -7.82 17.01
C LYS A 23 -13.35 -8.42 16.67
N LEU A 24 -14.17 -8.73 17.66
CA LEU A 24 -15.44 -9.44 17.46
C LEU A 24 -16.39 -8.69 16.51
N GLY A 25 -16.35 -7.36 16.49
CA GLY A 25 -17.13 -6.50 15.59
C GLY A 25 -16.49 -6.22 14.21
N ARG A 26 -15.55 -7.05 13.75
CA ARG A 26 -14.82 -6.89 12.47
C ARG A 26 -15.09 -8.07 11.54
N GLY A 27 -14.30 -8.19 10.46
CA GLY A 27 -14.45 -9.26 9.47
C GLY A 27 -15.71 -9.09 8.60
N PHE A 28 -16.27 -10.20 8.14
CA PHE A 28 -17.43 -10.22 7.25
C PHE A 28 -18.77 -10.03 7.97
N HIS A 29 -18.81 -10.14 9.30
CA HIS A 29 -20.02 -9.84 10.09
C HIS A 29 -20.25 -8.33 10.27
N SER A 30 -19.27 -7.49 9.93
CA SER A 30 -19.38 -6.03 9.95
C SER A 30 -19.33 -5.49 8.54
N ASP A 31 -20.31 -4.67 8.16
CA ASP A 31 -20.38 -4.13 6.79
C ASP A 31 -19.21 -3.19 6.48
N ALA A 32 -18.71 -2.46 7.48
CA ALA A 32 -17.58 -1.55 7.30
C ALA A 32 -16.28 -2.30 6.94
N THR A 33 -15.95 -3.36 7.69
CA THR A 33 -14.73 -4.15 7.42
C THR A 33 -14.94 -5.17 6.30
N GLY A 34 -16.14 -5.72 6.19
CA GLY A 34 -16.50 -6.69 5.16
C GLY A 34 -16.42 -6.09 3.75
N ARG A 35 -16.87 -4.84 3.55
CA ARG A 35 -16.73 -4.12 2.27
C ARG A 35 -15.27 -4.01 1.82
N LEU A 36 -14.35 -3.83 2.77
CA LEU A 36 -12.91 -3.67 2.51
C LEU A 36 -12.21 -5.00 2.27
N LEU A 37 -12.63 -6.05 2.98
CA LEU A 37 -12.09 -7.41 2.88
C LEU A 37 -12.63 -8.19 1.69
N CYS A 38 -13.81 -7.83 1.20
CA CYS A 38 -14.47 -8.47 0.07
C CYS A 38 -13.49 -8.58 -1.11
N PRO A 39 -13.36 -9.77 -1.73
CA PRO A 39 -12.73 -9.91 -3.04
C PRO A 39 -13.26 -8.87 -4.02
N ALA A 40 -12.37 -8.31 -4.82
CA ALA A 40 -12.67 -7.24 -5.76
C ALA A 40 -13.70 -7.66 -6.82
N GLU A 41 -13.71 -8.95 -7.16
CA GLU A 41 -14.61 -9.57 -8.13
C GLU A 41 -16.04 -9.74 -7.57
N TYR A 42 -16.22 -9.66 -6.25
CA TYR A 42 -17.52 -9.82 -5.61
C TYR A 42 -18.14 -8.46 -5.25
N ASP A 43 -19.46 -8.36 -5.44
CA ASP A 43 -20.23 -7.21 -5.02
C ASP A 43 -20.70 -7.30 -3.55
N TRP A 44 -20.02 -6.61 -2.64
CA TRP A 44 -20.47 -6.46 -1.25
C TRP A 44 -21.80 -5.72 -1.11
N GLY A 45 -22.23 -4.93 -2.10
CA GLY A 45 -23.53 -4.25 -2.12
C GLY A 45 -24.70 -5.24 -2.25
N SER A 46 -24.49 -6.37 -2.91
CA SER A 46 -25.44 -7.47 -3.02
C SER A 46 -25.63 -8.19 -1.68
N ALA A 47 -26.88 -8.23 -1.20
CA ALA A 47 -27.25 -8.98 0.01
C ALA A 47 -26.99 -10.48 -0.16
N GLU A 48 -27.17 -11.00 -1.37
CA GLU A 48 -26.91 -12.40 -1.71
C GLU A 48 -25.42 -12.72 -1.59
N HIS A 49 -24.55 -11.89 -2.17
CA HIS A 49 -23.10 -12.09 -2.05
C HIS A 49 -22.64 -12.00 -0.60
N ARG A 50 -23.14 -11.03 0.17
CA ARG A 50 -22.81 -10.93 1.61
C ARG A 50 -23.21 -12.19 2.37
N ALA A 51 -24.41 -12.71 2.14
CA ALA A 51 -24.86 -13.95 2.78
C ALA A 51 -23.97 -15.14 2.37
N LYS A 52 -23.75 -15.33 1.07
CA LYS A 52 -22.92 -16.43 0.54
C LYS A 52 -21.46 -16.36 1.03
N ILE A 53 -20.86 -15.18 1.13
CA ILE A 53 -19.52 -15.00 1.72
C ILE A 53 -19.51 -15.38 3.21
N ARG A 54 -20.52 -14.95 3.98
CA ARG A 54 -20.64 -15.26 5.42
C ARG A 54 -20.85 -16.75 5.67
N ASP A 55 -21.59 -17.42 4.79
CA ASP A 55 -21.87 -18.85 4.85
C ASP A 55 -20.77 -19.72 4.23
N MET A 56 -19.68 -19.10 3.72
CA MET A 56 -18.59 -19.77 3.04
C MET A 56 -19.05 -20.63 1.84
N HIS A 57 -20.05 -20.15 1.10
CA HIS A 57 -20.59 -20.83 -0.07
C HIS A 57 -19.50 -21.08 -1.12
N PRO A 58 -19.44 -22.27 -1.76
CA PRO A 58 -18.39 -22.61 -2.74
C PRO A 58 -18.19 -21.58 -3.86
N ASP A 59 -19.27 -20.97 -4.34
CA ASP A 59 -19.21 -19.94 -5.40
C ASP A 59 -18.66 -18.58 -4.93
N PHE A 60 -18.56 -18.34 -3.61
CA PHE A 60 -18.18 -17.05 -3.01
C PHE A 60 -17.09 -17.20 -1.94
N ILE A 61 -16.16 -18.14 -2.15
CA ILE A 61 -15.04 -18.37 -1.23
C ILE A 61 -14.05 -17.20 -1.26
N VAL A 62 -13.68 -16.73 -0.07
CA VAL A 62 -12.62 -15.71 0.07
C VAL A 62 -11.29 -16.40 0.32
N THR A 63 -10.40 -16.37 -0.66
CA THR A 63 -9.07 -17.00 -0.58
C THR A 63 -7.95 -15.97 -0.80
N ALA A 64 -6.71 -16.40 -0.56
CA ALA A 64 -5.51 -15.60 -0.79
C ALA A 64 -5.24 -15.28 -2.27
N ASN A 65 -5.99 -15.87 -3.19
CA ASN A 65 -5.84 -15.70 -4.64
C ASN A 65 -6.69 -14.57 -5.21
N SER A 66 -7.56 -13.96 -4.40
CA SER A 66 -8.36 -12.80 -4.81
C SER A 66 -7.92 -11.56 -4.05
N TRP A 67 -7.95 -10.41 -4.74
CA TRP A 67 -7.52 -9.15 -4.15
C TRP A 67 -8.64 -8.53 -3.31
N PRO A 68 -8.40 -8.23 -2.02
CA PRO A 68 -9.39 -7.50 -1.22
C PRO A 68 -9.50 -6.04 -1.70
N LYS A 69 -10.70 -5.47 -1.65
CA LYS A 69 -10.99 -4.10 -2.13
C LYS A 69 -10.10 -3.02 -1.49
N PHE A 70 -9.62 -3.20 -0.26
CA PHE A 70 -8.73 -2.21 0.37
C PHE A 70 -7.40 -1.98 -0.37
N LEU A 71 -7.01 -2.89 -1.28
CA LEU A 71 -5.82 -2.71 -2.11
C LEU A 71 -6.03 -1.72 -3.26
N TYR A 72 -7.27 -1.50 -3.69
CA TYR A 72 -7.58 -0.68 -4.85
C TYR A 72 -7.79 0.79 -4.51
N GLU A 73 -7.39 1.66 -5.43
CA GLU A 73 -7.75 3.08 -5.45
C GLU A 73 -9.27 3.24 -5.38
N ASP A 74 -9.73 4.12 -4.48
CA ASP A 74 -11.14 4.36 -4.17
C ASP A 74 -11.97 3.11 -3.82
N TYR A 75 -11.30 1.99 -3.53
CA TYR A 75 -11.92 0.68 -3.30
C TYR A 75 -12.76 0.18 -4.49
N THR A 76 -12.35 0.56 -5.71
CA THR A 76 -13.03 0.25 -6.95
C THR A 76 -12.28 -0.79 -7.77
N TYR A 77 -13.01 -1.69 -8.44
CA TYR A 77 -12.46 -2.72 -9.30
C TYR A 77 -13.02 -2.58 -10.70
N ASP A 78 -12.13 -2.60 -11.70
CA ASP A 78 -12.48 -2.53 -13.11
C ASP A 78 -12.26 -3.92 -13.74
N PRO A 79 -13.33 -4.67 -14.07
CA PRO A 79 -13.18 -6.01 -14.64
C PRO A 79 -12.54 -5.99 -16.03
N THR A 80 -12.55 -4.85 -16.73
CA THR A 80 -11.89 -4.70 -18.04
C THR A 80 -10.41 -4.37 -17.91
N ASN A 81 -10.00 -3.86 -16.75
CA ASN A 81 -8.60 -3.60 -16.42
C ASN A 81 -8.33 -3.92 -14.94
N PRO A 82 -8.13 -5.21 -14.59
CA PRO A 82 -8.01 -5.65 -13.20
C PRO A 82 -6.84 -5.04 -12.41
N SER A 83 -5.82 -4.52 -13.10
CA SER A 83 -4.65 -3.88 -12.47
C SER A 83 -4.87 -2.39 -12.18
N LYS A 84 -5.93 -1.78 -12.71
CA LYS A 84 -6.23 -0.36 -12.53
C LYS A 84 -6.46 -0.03 -11.06
N GLY A 85 -5.63 0.87 -10.53
CA GLY A 85 -5.71 1.31 -9.13
C GLY A 85 -5.24 0.26 -8.11
N LEU A 86 -4.82 -0.95 -8.54
CA LEU A 86 -4.36 -1.99 -7.63
C LEU A 86 -3.08 -1.53 -6.89
N PHE A 87 -3.02 -1.83 -5.59
CA PHE A 87 -2.01 -1.36 -4.64
C PHE A 87 -1.94 0.17 -4.46
N LYS A 88 -2.98 0.93 -4.84
CA LYS A 88 -3.09 2.37 -4.56
C LYS A 88 -4.17 2.70 -3.52
N GLY A 89 -4.75 1.70 -2.87
CA GLY A 89 -5.77 1.91 -1.84
C GLY A 89 -5.29 2.80 -0.70
N SER A 90 -6.09 3.79 -0.34
CA SER A 90 -5.72 4.78 0.70
C SER A 90 -5.48 4.14 2.07
N MET A 91 -6.15 3.02 2.38
CA MET A 91 -5.93 2.30 3.65
C MET A 91 -4.57 1.62 3.69
N VAL A 92 -4.17 0.90 2.63
CA VAL A 92 -2.84 0.26 2.62
C VAL A 92 -1.74 1.32 2.67
N LEU A 93 -1.94 2.49 2.02
CA LEU A 93 -1.02 3.61 2.09
C LEU A 93 -0.90 4.20 3.51
N LYS A 94 -2.02 4.48 4.17
CA LYS A 94 -2.04 5.00 5.55
C LYS A 94 -1.47 3.99 6.54
N SER A 95 -1.77 2.69 6.38
CA SER A 95 -1.19 1.61 7.16
C SER A 95 0.32 1.52 6.98
N PHE A 96 0.83 1.71 5.77
CA PHE A 96 2.27 1.74 5.51
C PHE A 96 2.93 2.86 6.30
N LYS A 97 2.37 4.08 6.23
CA LYS A 97 2.87 5.25 6.97
C LYS A 97 2.89 4.99 8.48
N VAL A 98 1.83 4.39 9.03
CA VAL A 98 1.79 4.05 10.45
C VAL A 98 2.87 3.06 10.86
N ILE A 99 3.11 2.03 10.03
CA ILE A 99 4.07 0.97 10.35
C ILE A 99 5.52 1.44 10.16
N PHE A 100 5.81 2.13 9.06
CA PHE A 100 7.17 2.43 8.64
C PHE A 100 7.63 3.85 8.96
N THR A 101 6.73 4.83 8.98
CA THR A 101 7.09 6.24 9.22
C THR A 101 6.59 6.71 10.59
N SER A 102 5.41 7.30 10.67
CA SER A 102 4.85 7.79 11.93
C SER A 102 3.34 7.97 11.82
N PRO A 103 2.56 7.72 12.89
CA PRO A 103 1.13 8.08 12.93
C PRO A 103 0.86 9.55 12.57
N SER A 104 1.78 10.47 12.91
CA SER A 104 1.66 11.89 12.57
C SER A 104 1.77 12.20 11.07
N SER A 105 2.10 11.23 10.23
CA SER A 105 2.21 11.39 8.77
C SER A 105 0.94 11.04 7.99
N ILE A 106 -0.13 10.65 8.70
CA ILE A 106 -1.44 10.32 8.13
C ILE A 106 -2.25 11.58 7.77
N ASP A 107 -2.07 12.68 8.51
CA ASP A 107 -2.88 13.89 8.34
C ASP A 107 -2.58 14.59 7.01
N GLU A 108 -3.55 14.58 6.08
CA GLU A 108 -3.49 15.16 4.74
C GLU A 108 -3.63 16.69 4.70
N ASP A 109 -3.97 17.33 5.84
CA ASP A 109 -3.88 18.78 5.95
C ASP A 109 -2.47 19.22 5.61
N HIS A 110 -2.37 20.02 4.53
CA HIS A 110 -1.16 20.55 3.93
C HIS A 110 -0.02 20.71 4.93
N ASP A 111 1.18 20.34 4.49
CA ASP A 111 2.46 20.44 5.17
C ASP A 111 2.68 21.82 5.84
N THR A 112 2.04 22.04 6.98
CA THR A 112 2.05 23.33 7.65
C THR A 112 3.43 23.54 8.25
N PRO A 113 3.91 24.80 8.35
CA PRO A 113 5.18 25.10 9.02
C PRO A 113 5.26 24.49 10.43
N GLU A 114 4.12 24.34 11.09
CA GLU A 114 4.00 23.77 12.43
C GLU A 114 4.18 22.24 12.46
N LYS A 115 3.61 21.50 11.49
CA LYS A 115 3.87 20.06 11.34
C LYS A 115 5.33 19.78 11.01
N ARG A 116 5.95 20.56 10.13
CA ARG A 116 7.39 20.46 9.80
C ARG A 116 8.26 20.68 11.04
N ARG A 117 8.00 21.75 11.79
CA ARG A 117 8.68 22.02 13.07
C ARG A 117 8.52 20.89 14.07
N ARG A 118 7.34 20.25 14.14
CA ARG A 118 7.10 19.10 15.04
C ARG A 118 7.84 17.85 14.58
N ALA A 119 7.92 17.60 13.27
CA ALA A 119 8.71 16.52 12.69
C ALA A 119 10.22 16.74 12.90
N GLU A 120 10.71 17.97 12.71
CA GLU A 120 12.10 18.38 12.96
C GLU A 120 12.50 18.26 14.44
N ARG A 121 11.56 18.51 15.36
CA ARG A 121 11.76 18.32 16.80
C ARG A 121 11.67 16.85 17.25
N SER A 122 11.22 15.94 16.38
CA SER A 122 11.13 14.52 16.72
C SER A 122 12.52 13.89 16.70
N THR A 123 13.04 13.54 17.87
CA THR A 123 14.33 12.86 18.03
C THR A 123 14.25 11.35 17.81
N ARG A 124 13.04 10.78 17.69
CA ARG A 124 12.84 9.35 17.45
C ARG A 124 12.96 9.04 15.96
N ARG A 125 13.89 8.14 15.64
CA ARG A 125 13.97 7.53 14.30
C ARG A 125 12.73 6.68 14.05
N ASN A 126 12.15 6.80 12.87
CA ASN A 126 11.09 5.91 12.41
C ASN A 126 11.63 4.57 11.91
N VAL A 127 10.75 3.58 11.72
CA VAL A 127 11.14 2.22 11.30
C VAL A 127 11.81 2.24 9.93
N ALA A 128 11.37 3.08 8.99
CA ALA A 128 12.01 3.26 7.70
C ALA A 128 13.46 3.74 7.86
N GLN A 129 13.73 4.72 8.72
CA GLN A 129 15.07 5.19 9.03
C GLN A 129 15.92 4.10 9.72
N LEU A 130 15.34 3.34 10.65
CA LEU A 130 16.03 2.23 11.31
C LEU A 130 16.43 1.13 10.32
N LEU A 131 15.55 0.82 9.36
CA LEU A 131 15.79 -0.12 8.28
C LEU A 131 16.59 0.48 7.11
N LYS A 132 16.97 1.76 7.18
CA LYS A 132 17.61 2.51 6.08
C LYS A 132 16.83 2.41 4.77
N MET A 133 15.51 2.34 4.86
CA MET A 133 14.59 2.28 3.73
C MET A 133 14.52 3.65 3.05
N ASN A 134 15.28 3.80 1.96
CA ASN A 134 15.27 4.98 1.09
C ASN A 134 14.33 4.83 -0.13
N LYS A 135 13.80 3.62 -0.35
CA LYS A 135 12.82 3.31 -1.37
C LYS A 135 11.81 2.29 -0.83
N VAL A 136 10.54 2.47 -1.18
CA VAL A 136 9.48 1.50 -0.88
C VAL A 136 9.80 0.22 -1.64
N GLN A 137 9.73 -0.90 -0.93
CA GLN A 137 9.98 -2.22 -1.49
C GLN A 137 8.65 -2.99 -1.61
N PRO A 138 8.44 -3.80 -2.66
CA PRO A 138 7.28 -4.68 -2.78
C PRO A 138 7.02 -5.53 -1.52
N ARG A 139 8.10 -6.02 -0.89
CA ARG A 139 8.04 -6.80 0.37
C ARG A 139 7.43 -6.02 1.52
N ALA A 140 7.66 -4.71 1.60
CA ALA A 140 7.06 -3.85 2.61
C ALA A 140 5.57 -3.62 2.32
N ILE A 141 5.19 -3.43 1.06
CA ILE A 141 3.77 -3.32 0.64
C ILE A 141 3.02 -4.61 0.98
N ALA A 142 3.57 -5.77 0.60
CA ALA A 142 3.00 -7.08 0.90
C ALA A 142 2.83 -7.32 2.40
N TYR A 143 3.84 -6.96 3.21
CA TYR A 143 3.75 -7.03 4.66
C TYR A 143 2.61 -6.16 5.21
N VAL A 144 2.50 -4.91 4.76
CA VAL A 144 1.45 -4.00 5.21
C VAL A 144 0.06 -4.50 4.81
N ALA A 145 -0.10 -5.02 3.60
CA ALA A 145 -1.35 -5.60 3.13
C ALA A 145 -1.80 -6.78 4.01
N VAL A 146 -0.86 -7.67 4.37
CA VAL A 146 -1.09 -8.78 5.31
C VAL A 146 -1.52 -8.26 6.69
N GLN A 147 -0.78 -7.29 7.24
CA GLN A 147 -1.09 -6.71 8.55
C GLN A 147 -2.45 -6.01 8.57
N LEU A 148 -2.77 -5.26 7.50
CA LEU A 148 -4.04 -4.58 7.34
C LEU A 148 -5.21 -5.56 7.21
N ARG A 149 -5.06 -6.60 6.39
CA ARG A 149 -6.09 -7.66 6.28
C ARG A 149 -6.34 -8.31 7.63
N PHE A 150 -5.28 -8.68 8.36
CA PHE A 150 -5.42 -9.22 9.70
C PHE A 150 -6.11 -8.23 10.63
N ALA A 151 -5.75 -6.95 10.61
CA ALA A 151 -6.42 -5.93 11.42
C ALA A 151 -7.92 -5.80 11.09
N LEU A 152 -8.30 -5.94 9.82
CA LEU A 152 -9.70 -5.90 9.37
C LEU A 152 -10.49 -7.18 9.68
N SER A 153 -9.83 -8.32 9.88
CA SER A 153 -10.48 -9.60 10.22
C SER A 153 -11.05 -9.61 11.65
N SER A 154 -11.99 -10.52 11.90
CA SER A 154 -12.46 -10.87 13.24
C SER A 154 -11.49 -11.75 14.03
N CYS A 155 -10.36 -12.15 13.42
CA CYS A 155 -9.40 -13.08 13.99
C CYS A 155 -8.66 -12.46 15.20
N GLY A 156 -8.99 -12.94 16.41
CA GLY A 156 -8.50 -12.38 17.68
C GLY A 156 -7.01 -12.56 17.96
N ALA A 157 -6.35 -13.50 17.30
CA ALA A 157 -4.91 -13.77 17.44
C ALA A 157 -4.28 -14.09 16.08
N TRP A 158 -3.01 -13.76 15.92
CA TRP A 158 -2.31 -14.04 14.67
C TRP A 158 -2.17 -15.56 14.47
N LYS A 159 -2.57 -16.02 13.28
CA LYS A 159 -2.36 -17.39 12.80
C LYS A 159 -2.12 -17.36 11.28
N PRO A 160 -1.36 -18.30 10.71
CA PRO A 160 -1.06 -18.31 9.27
C PRO A 160 -2.29 -18.42 8.37
N ARG A 161 -3.37 -19.01 8.88
CA ARG A 161 -4.62 -19.21 8.15
C ARG A 161 -5.82 -18.69 8.93
N ASP A 162 -6.65 -17.91 8.24
CA ASP A 162 -7.91 -17.34 8.70
C ASP A 162 -9.04 -17.91 7.83
N ASP A 163 -9.67 -18.97 8.33
CA ASP A 163 -10.59 -19.84 7.59
C ASP A 163 -9.97 -20.39 6.30
N LEU A 164 -10.45 -19.99 5.12
CA LEU A 164 -9.89 -20.39 3.82
C LEU A 164 -8.77 -19.46 3.33
N PHE A 165 -8.49 -18.38 4.07
CA PHE A 165 -7.49 -17.41 3.67
C PHE A 165 -6.13 -17.70 4.28
N ASP A 166 -5.13 -17.89 3.43
CA ASP A 166 -3.74 -18.18 3.83
C ASP A 166 -2.85 -16.93 3.70
N TYR A 167 -2.41 -16.37 4.82
CA TYR A 167 -1.61 -15.14 4.83
C TYR A 167 -0.24 -15.29 4.14
N PRO A 168 0.53 -16.38 4.31
CA PRO A 168 1.76 -16.61 3.55
C PRO A 168 1.52 -16.64 2.04
N THR A 169 0.47 -17.33 1.58
CA THR A 169 0.09 -17.36 0.16
C THR A 169 -0.25 -15.96 -0.34
N PHE A 170 -1.03 -15.18 0.43
CA PHE A 170 -1.36 -13.81 0.06
C PHE A 170 -0.14 -12.91 -0.08
N TYR A 171 0.80 -12.99 0.88
CA TYR A 171 2.07 -12.28 0.80
C TYR A 171 2.85 -12.65 -0.48
N ASN A 172 2.97 -13.94 -0.76
CA ASN A 172 3.68 -14.45 -1.93
C ASN A 172 2.99 -14.08 -3.23
N ASN A 173 1.67 -14.06 -3.29
CA ASN A 173 0.90 -13.63 -4.46
C ASN A 173 1.16 -12.15 -4.74
N ILE A 174 1.20 -11.29 -3.72
CA ILE A 174 1.56 -9.87 -3.90
C ILE A 174 2.99 -9.77 -4.44
N LEU A 175 3.94 -10.51 -3.87
CA LEU A 175 5.31 -10.50 -4.37
C LEU A 175 5.42 -10.96 -5.81
N LYS A 176 4.71 -12.03 -6.19
CA LYS A 176 4.66 -12.53 -7.56
C LYS A 176 4.06 -11.49 -8.51
N TRP A 177 3.02 -10.77 -8.10
CA TRP A 177 2.46 -9.70 -8.90
C TRP A 177 3.44 -8.55 -9.12
N PHE A 178 4.26 -8.22 -8.11
CA PHE A 178 5.34 -7.23 -8.24
C PHE A 178 6.62 -7.77 -8.90
N GLN A 179 6.69 -9.07 -9.21
CA GLN A 179 7.86 -9.60 -9.92
C GLN A 179 7.88 -9.05 -11.34
N ILE A 180 9.06 -8.56 -11.71
CA ILE A 180 9.40 -8.09 -13.04
C ILE A 180 9.32 -9.31 -13.97
N THR A 181 8.34 -9.33 -14.86
CA THR A 181 8.25 -10.29 -15.98
C THR A 181 9.18 -9.82 -17.11
N ASP A 182 9.42 -10.66 -18.11
CA ASP A 182 10.19 -10.26 -19.31
C ASP A 182 9.43 -9.26 -20.20
N ASP A 183 8.18 -8.92 -19.85
CA ASP A 183 7.36 -7.93 -20.53
C ASP A 183 7.77 -6.50 -20.13
N ALA A 184 8.27 -5.73 -21.09
CA ALA A 184 8.76 -4.37 -20.85
C ALA A 184 7.66 -3.41 -20.36
N ASP A 185 6.41 -3.57 -20.81
CA ASP A 185 5.30 -2.69 -20.45
C ASP A 185 4.87 -2.94 -19.00
N GLU A 186 4.83 -4.22 -18.57
CA GLU A 186 4.57 -4.59 -17.17
C GLU A 186 5.66 -4.04 -16.24
N GLN A 187 6.93 -4.09 -16.65
CA GLN A 187 8.03 -3.51 -15.89
C GLN A 187 7.89 -2.00 -15.72
N VAL A 188 7.54 -1.28 -16.78
CA VAL A 188 7.30 0.16 -16.72
C VAL A 188 6.16 0.46 -15.75
N PHE A 189 5.06 -0.28 -15.86
CA PHE A 189 3.92 -0.11 -14.96
C PHE A 189 4.27 -0.33 -13.48
N VAL A 190 5.00 -1.40 -13.16
CA VAL A 190 5.43 -1.68 -11.77
C VAL A 190 6.40 -0.60 -11.27
N ASN A 191 7.32 -0.14 -12.10
CA ASN A 191 8.26 0.93 -11.74
C ASN A 191 7.53 2.26 -11.48
N ASP A 192 6.55 2.61 -12.30
CA ASP A 192 5.72 3.80 -12.11
C ASP A 192 4.89 3.73 -10.82
N LEU A 193 4.36 2.55 -10.50
CA LEU A 193 3.67 2.32 -9.24
C LEU A 193 4.61 2.49 -8.04
N LEU A 194 5.82 1.91 -8.07
CA LEU A 194 6.80 2.08 -6.99
C LEU A 194 7.29 3.53 -6.87
N LEU A 195 7.43 4.24 -8.00
CA LEU A 195 7.74 5.66 -8.03
C LEU A 195 6.63 6.48 -7.36
N TRP A 196 5.36 6.17 -7.67
CA TRP A 196 4.21 6.77 -7.00
C TRP A 196 4.26 6.52 -5.49
N TRP A 197 4.51 5.28 -5.04
CA TRP A 197 4.66 4.95 -3.62
C TRP A 197 5.77 5.76 -2.95
N ASN A 198 6.94 5.87 -3.58
CA ASN A 198 8.04 6.68 -3.06
C ASN A 198 7.64 8.16 -2.87
N ARG A 199 6.88 8.73 -3.81
CA ARG A 199 6.35 10.10 -3.69
C ARG A 199 5.39 10.23 -2.52
N GLN A 200 4.52 9.24 -2.30
CA GLN A 200 3.54 9.28 -1.21
C GLN A 200 4.17 9.11 0.18
N ILE A 201 5.24 8.33 0.29
CA ILE A 201 5.87 7.99 1.58
C ILE A 201 6.99 8.95 1.96
N PHE A 202 7.87 9.31 1.02
CA PHE A 202 9.07 10.11 1.30
C PHE A 202 8.99 11.54 0.75
N GLY A 203 7.90 11.89 0.05
CA GLY A 203 7.72 13.21 -0.55
C GLY A 203 8.53 13.43 -1.82
N ARG A 204 8.32 14.57 -2.49
CA ARG A 204 8.92 14.87 -3.81
C ARG A 204 10.44 15.00 -3.77
N GLN A 205 11.00 15.55 -2.69
CA GLN A 205 12.44 15.82 -2.58
C GLN A 205 13.29 14.54 -2.42
N ALA A 206 12.75 13.52 -1.75
CA ALA A 206 13.43 12.24 -1.62
C ALA A 206 13.48 11.46 -2.95
N VAL A 207 12.51 11.69 -3.84
CA VAL A 207 12.43 11.07 -5.16
C VAL A 207 13.42 11.68 -6.15
N LEU A 208 13.90 12.90 -5.93
CA LEU A 208 14.98 13.47 -6.77
C LEU A 208 16.32 12.75 -6.59
N ASN A 209 16.52 12.08 -5.45
CA ASN A 209 17.68 11.20 -5.23
C ASN A 209 17.48 9.81 -5.85
N TYR A 210 16.26 9.48 -6.31
CA TYR A 210 15.98 8.30 -7.11
C TYR A 210 16.30 8.64 -8.56
N SER A 211 17.50 8.25 -9.01
CA SER A 211 17.99 8.49 -10.36
C SER A 211 17.87 7.21 -11.20
N PRO A 212 16.78 6.99 -11.95
CA PRO A 212 16.70 5.89 -12.91
C PRO A 212 17.47 6.19 -14.21
N GLN A 213 17.87 7.45 -14.44
CA GLN A 213 18.70 7.84 -15.57
C GLN A 213 19.97 8.48 -15.03
N ASN A 214 21.13 8.01 -15.49
CA ASN A 214 22.39 8.74 -15.34
C ASN A 214 22.19 10.12 -15.96
N ALA A 215 21.90 11.15 -15.15
CA ALA A 215 21.69 12.52 -15.63
C ALA A 215 22.91 13.06 -16.42
N GLU A 216 24.07 12.43 -16.27
CA GLU A 216 25.27 12.70 -17.06
C GLU A 216 25.18 12.24 -18.53
N GLN A 217 24.34 11.24 -18.85
CA GLN A 217 24.24 10.69 -20.22
C GLN A 217 23.30 11.49 -21.13
N GLY A 218 22.37 12.26 -20.56
CA GLY A 218 21.42 13.10 -21.31
C GLY A 218 21.63 14.61 -21.16
N SER A 219 22.61 15.04 -20.37
CA SER A 219 22.80 16.47 -20.11
C SER A 219 23.39 17.18 -21.33
N VAL A 220 22.59 18.10 -21.91
CA VAL A 220 23.06 19.07 -22.91
C VAL A 220 24.22 19.91 -22.38
N ALA A 221 24.33 20.11 -21.06
CA ALA A 221 25.47 20.81 -20.47
C ALA A 221 26.78 19.99 -20.55
N ALA A 222 26.70 18.66 -20.54
CA ALA A 222 27.86 17.78 -20.70
C ALA A 222 28.34 17.70 -22.16
N SER A 223 27.44 17.87 -23.14
CA SER A 223 27.79 17.86 -24.56
C SER A 223 28.58 19.11 -25.00
N PHE A 224 28.40 20.25 -24.33
CA PHE A 224 29.23 21.45 -24.56
C PHE A 224 30.69 21.31 -24.11
N LYS A 225 30.98 20.52 -23.06
CA LYS A 225 32.35 20.29 -22.60
C LYS A 225 33.18 19.46 -23.58
N ARG A 226 32.56 18.47 -24.27
CA ARG A 226 33.25 17.64 -25.29
C ARG A 226 33.67 18.45 -26.53
N ARG A 227 32.90 19.46 -26.94
CA ARG A 227 33.22 20.30 -28.10
C ARG A 227 34.41 21.25 -27.88
N ARG A 228 34.67 21.69 -26.66
CA ARG A 228 35.80 22.59 -26.35
C ARG A 228 37.15 21.88 -26.33
N ILE A 229 37.19 20.60 -25.98
CA ILE A 229 38.44 19.82 -25.91
C ILE A 229 38.89 19.37 -27.31
N GLY A 230 37.95 19.10 -28.22
CA GLY A 230 38.27 18.69 -29.60
C GLY A 230 38.79 19.80 -30.53
N ASN A 231 38.47 21.08 -30.24
CA ASN A 231 38.87 22.22 -31.09
C ASN A 231 40.14 22.94 -30.60
N ALA A 232 40.77 22.46 -29.53
CA ALA A 232 42.02 23.02 -29.00
C ALA A 232 43.26 22.16 -29.36
N ALA A 233 43.09 21.11 -30.16
CA ALA A 233 44.13 20.15 -30.56
C ALA A 233 44.30 20.04 -32.08
N ALA A 234 43.92 21.08 -32.83
CA ALA A 234 44.15 21.20 -34.28
C ALA A 234 44.98 22.45 -34.57
#